data_AF-A0A4R6MKB8-F1
#
_entry.id   AF-A0A4R6MKB8-F1
#
_cell.length_a   1.000
_cell.length_b   1.000
_cell.length_c   1.000
_cell.angle_alpha   90.00
_cell.angle_beta   90.00
_cell.angle_gamma   90.00
#
_symmetry.space_group_name_H-M   'P 1'
#
loop_
_entity.id
_entity.type
_entity.pdbx_description
1 polymer ?
#
loop_
_entity_poly.entity_id
_entity_poly.type
_entity_poly.pdbx_seq_one_letter_code
_entity_poly.pdbx_strand_id
1 'polypeptide(L)' 'MKYKKIISISISSLILTGIIISCSDSGETSSNSSSSSNCPTKTCGDFATRAQAQAAYNSNKSCYKNLDSDGDGIACENLK' A
#
# COMPACT_ATOMS: atom_id res chain seq x y z
N MET A 1 -22.63 16.67 -12.51
CA MET A 1 -21.25 16.59 -13.03
C MET A 1 -20.41 17.66 -12.36
N LYS A 2 -19.49 17.28 -11.46
CA LYS A 2 -18.57 18.23 -10.80
C LYS A 2 -17.16 17.63 -10.80
N TYR A 3 -16.58 17.45 -12.00
CA TYR A 3 -15.18 17.10 -12.16
C TYR A 3 -14.35 18.36 -11.88
N LYS A 4 -14.02 18.58 -10.61
CA LYS A 4 -13.25 19.75 -10.19
C LYS A 4 -11.78 19.37 -10.09
N LYS A 5 -11.11 19.43 -11.26
CA LYS A 5 -9.77 19.97 -11.49
C LYS A 5 -8.83 19.91 -10.28
N ILE A 6 -8.06 18.83 -10.15
CA ILE A 6 -6.81 18.81 -9.37
C ILE A 6 -5.72 18.37 -10.33
N ILE A 7 -5.18 19.35 -11.05
CA ILE A 7 -3.90 19.27 -11.75
C ILE A 7 -2.86 18.98 -10.66
N SER A 8 -2.49 17.71 -10.54
CA SER A 8 -1.41 17.25 -9.66
C SER A 8 -0.24 16.93 -10.57
N ILE A 9 0.57 17.96 -10.83
CA ILE A 9 1.92 17.81 -11.39
C ILE A 9 2.69 16.99 -10.36
N SER A 10 2.85 15.69 -10.59
CA SER A 10 3.79 14.88 -9.81
C SER A 10 4.99 14.62 -10.70
N ILE A 11 6.07 15.28 -10.30
CA ILE A 11 7.37 15.35 -10.93
C ILE A 11 7.90 13.92 -11.12
N SER A 12 7.92 13.47 -12.37
CA SER A 12 8.71 12.30 -12.78
C SER A 12 10.18 12.72 -12.74
N SER A 13 10.76 12.71 -11.54
CA SER A 13 12.20 12.81 -11.35
C SER A 13 12.78 11.41 -11.34
N LEU A 14 13.21 11.00 -12.53
CA LEU A 14 14.18 9.95 -12.74
C LEU A 14 15.49 10.36 -12.06
N ILE A 15 15.82 9.77 -10.91
CA ILE A 15 17.19 9.72 -10.40
C ILE A 15 17.68 8.27 -10.44
N LEU A 16 18.51 8.01 -11.45
CA LEU A 16 19.43 6.88 -11.52
C LEU A 16 20.71 7.29 -10.79
N THR A 17 21.06 6.65 -9.67
CA THR A 17 22.41 6.51 -9.05
C THR A 17 22.20 5.89 -7.65
N GLY A 18 22.96 4.95 -7.11
CA GLY A 18 24.16 4.24 -7.55
C GLY A 18 24.29 2.97 -6.70
N ILE A 19 25.04 2.01 -7.21
CA ILE A 19 25.33 0.73 -6.56
C ILE A 19 26.38 0.97 -5.48
N ILE A 20 26.09 0.60 -4.23
CA ILE A 20 27.09 0.44 -3.18
C ILE A 20 26.93 -0.98 -2.62
N ILE A 21 27.80 -1.88 -3.07
CA ILE A 21 28.02 -3.18 -2.47
C ILE A 21 29.08 -2.98 -1.39
N SER A 22 28.67 -3.04 -0.12
CA SER A 22 29.57 -3.18 1.03
C SER A 22 29.07 -4.35 1.86
N CYS A 23 29.91 -5.36 1.99
CA CYS A 23 29.61 -6.59 2.69
C CYS A 23 29.64 -6.35 4.21
N SER A 24 28.46 -6.20 4.80
CA SER A 24 28.14 -6.66 6.14
C SER A 24 26.98 -7.65 5.97
N ASP A 25 26.99 -8.76 6.70
CA ASP A 25 25.97 -9.83 6.60
C ASP A 25 24.55 -9.27 6.70
N SER A 26 23.90 -9.01 5.56
CA SER A 26 22.58 -8.40 5.40
C SER A 26 22.23 -8.42 3.92
N GLY A 27 21.28 -9.28 3.55
CA GLY A 27 20.91 -9.60 2.17
C GLY A 27 20.55 -8.39 1.30
N GLU A 28 21.20 -8.38 0.14
CA GLU A 28 20.88 -7.74 -1.14
C GLU A 28 19.80 -6.65 -1.24
N THR A 29 20.25 -5.46 -1.64
CA THR A 29 19.53 -4.44 -2.42
C THR A 29 18.70 -5.05 -3.54
N SER A 30 17.38 -5.08 -3.35
CA SER A 30 16.44 -4.89 -4.44
C SER A 30 15.89 -3.48 -4.30
N SER A 31 16.03 -2.68 -5.36
CA SER A 31 15.23 -1.48 -5.58
C SER A 31 13.77 -1.89 -5.69
N ASN A 32 13.16 -2.17 -4.55
CA ASN A 32 11.73 -2.14 -4.35
C ASN A 32 11.61 -1.31 -3.08
N SER A 33 10.80 -0.26 -3.10
CA SER A 33 10.58 0.60 -1.95
C SER A 33 9.83 -0.15 -0.85
N SER A 34 10.38 -1.25 -0.34
CA SER A 34 10.08 -1.80 0.97
C SER A 34 10.80 -0.90 1.97
N SER A 35 10.26 0.32 2.11
CA SER A 35 10.10 0.88 3.45
C SER A 35 9.71 -0.30 4.34
N SER A 36 10.49 -0.55 5.39
CA SER A 36 10.14 -1.41 6.52
C SER A 36 8.87 -0.85 7.15
N SER A 37 7.78 -0.98 6.40
CA SER A 37 6.46 -0.51 6.70
C SER A 37 5.97 -1.60 7.62
N ASN A 38 5.94 -1.31 8.91
CA ASN A 38 5.28 -2.15 9.90
C ASN A 38 3.78 -2.13 9.58
N CYS A 39 3.41 -2.81 8.50
CA CYS A 39 2.06 -2.89 8.02
C CYS A 39 1.30 -3.84 8.94
N PRO A 40 0.17 -3.42 9.50
CA PRO A 40 -0.60 -4.27 10.38
C PRO A 40 -1.11 -5.49 9.61
N THR A 41 -0.98 -6.68 10.20
CA THR A 41 -1.39 -7.95 9.58
C THR A 41 -2.89 -8.23 9.73
N LYS A 42 -3.72 -7.18 9.84
CA LYS A 42 -5.17 -7.33 9.98
C LYS A 42 -5.73 -7.98 8.73
N THR A 43 -6.62 -8.94 8.91
CA THR A 43 -7.37 -9.65 7.88
C THR A 43 -8.85 -9.31 7.98
N CYS A 44 -9.66 -9.75 7.01
CA CYS A 44 -11.11 -9.57 7.08
C CYS A 44 -11.75 -10.16 8.34
N GLY A 45 -11.15 -11.22 8.92
CA GLY A 45 -11.64 -11.82 10.17
C GLY A 45 -11.45 -10.94 11.41
N ASP A 46 -10.61 -9.91 11.33
CA ASP A 46 -10.38 -8.96 12.43
C ASP A 46 -11.41 -7.81 12.47
N PHE A 47 -12.34 -7.76 11.52
CA PHE A 47 -13.35 -6.70 11.41
C PHE A 47 -14.75 -7.27 11.55
N ALA A 48 -15.62 -6.55 12.26
CA ALA A 48 -17.00 -6.97 12.47
C ALA A 48 -17.90 -6.67 11.25
N THR A 49 -17.56 -5.64 10.47
CA THR A 49 -18.35 -5.18 9.32
C THR A 49 -17.45 -4.77 8.16
N ARG A 50 -18.00 -4.82 6.95
CA ARG A 50 -17.32 -4.33 5.74
C ARG A 50 -16.91 -2.86 5.88
N ALA A 51 -17.76 -2.05 6.50
CA ALA A 51 -17.49 -0.62 6.70
C ALA A 51 -16.21 -0.37 7.53
N GLN A 52 -15.96 -1.17 8.57
CA GLN A 52 -14.72 -1.07 9.35
C GLN A 52 -13.50 -1.52 8.55
N ALA A 53 -13.60 -2.63 7.81
CA ALA A 53 -12.52 -3.11 6.96
C ALA A 53 -12.17 -2.09 5.86
N GLN A 54 -13.19 -1.52 5.22
CA GLN A 54 -13.04 -0.48 4.21
C GLN A 54 -12.37 0.78 4.78
N ALA A 55 -12.71 1.19 5.99
CA ALA A 55 -12.06 2.32 6.64
C ALA A 55 -10.56 2.05 6.88
N ALA A 56 -10.20 0.84 7.32
CA ALA A 56 -8.80 0.45 7.49
C ALA A 56 -8.05 0.43 6.14
N TYR A 57 -8.62 -0.20 5.12
CA TYR A 57 -8.06 -0.22 3.76
C TYR A 57 -7.82 1.20 3.22
N ASN A 58 -8.82 2.08 3.34
CA ASN A 58 -8.71 3.46 2.89
C ASN A 58 -7.68 4.28 3.69
N SER A 59 -7.43 3.94 4.95
CA SER A 59 -6.43 4.61 5.77
C SER A 59 -5.00 4.33 5.29
N ASN A 60 -4.73 3.13 4.77
CA ASN A 60 -3.43 2.79 4.18
C ASN A 60 -3.55 1.58 3.24
N LYS A 61 -3.82 1.86 1.96
CA LYS A 61 -4.03 0.83 0.94
C LYS A 61 -2.80 -0.06 0.72
N SER A 62 -1.60 0.50 0.87
CA SER A 62 -0.36 -0.25 0.71
C SER A 62 -0.19 -1.30 1.82
N CYS A 63 -0.53 -0.95 3.06
CA CYS A 63 -0.43 -1.86 4.19
C CYS A 63 -1.58 -2.84 4.32
N TYR A 64 -2.78 -2.44 3.89
CA TYR A 64 -3.99 -3.24 4.01
C TYR A 64 -4.44 -3.83 2.68
N LYS A 65 -3.55 -3.95 1.69
CA LYS A 65 -3.90 -4.52 0.37
C LYS A 65 -4.55 -5.90 0.50
N ASN A 66 -4.22 -6.66 1.54
CA ASN A 66 -4.78 -7.97 1.81
C ASN A 66 -6.26 -7.95 2.20
N LEU A 67 -6.82 -6.78 2.56
CA LEU A 67 -8.26 -6.63 2.80
C LEU A 67 -9.07 -6.55 1.50
N ASP A 68 -8.43 -6.24 0.38
CA ASP A 68 -8.99 -6.11 -0.97
C ASP A 68 -8.15 -6.98 -1.92
N SER A 69 -8.37 -8.30 -1.83
CA SER A 69 -7.47 -9.28 -2.45
C SER A 69 -7.62 -9.36 -3.96
N ASP A 70 -8.79 -9.04 -4.50
CA ASP A 70 -9.08 -8.97 -5.93
C ASP A 70 -8.81 -7.57 -6.52
N GLY A 71 -8.69 -6.55 -5.67
CA GLY A 71 -8.25 -5.21 -6.06
C GLY A 71 -9.33 -4.39 -6.74
N ASP A 72 -10.60 -4.68 -6.48
CA ASP A 72 -11.74 -3.95 -7.03
C ASP A 72 -12.02 -2.63 -6.28
N GLY A 73 -11.31 -2.41 -5.16
CA GLY A 73 -11.41 -1.24 -4.29
C GLY A 73 -12.41 -1.41 -3.14
N ILE A 74 -13.05 -2.57 -3.02
CA ILE A 74 -14.00 -2.94 -1.98
C ILE A 74 -13.32 -3.92 -1.04
N ALA A 75 -12.99 -3.48 0.17
CA ALA A 75 -12.34 -4.33 1.14
C ALA A 75 -13.34 -5.28 1.80
N CYS A 76 -13.00 -6.57 1.85
CA CYS A 76 -13.72 -7.61 2.58
C CYS A 76 -15.21 -7.66 2.21
N GLU A 77 -15.53 -7.75 0.92
CA GLU A 77 -16.89 -7.79 0.37
C GLU A 77 -17.78 -8.91 0.95
N ASN A 78 -17.16 -9.93 1.53
CA ASN A 78 -17.82 -11.04 2.22
C ASN A 78 -18.37 -10.67 3.62
N LEU A 79 -18.00 -9.51 4.18
CA LEU A 79 -18.55 -9.00 5.43
C LEU A 79 -19.87 -8.25 5.20
N LYS A 80 -20.74 -8.24 6.22
CA LYS A 80 -22.00 -7.46 6.23
C LYS A 80 -21.75 -5.95 6.29
#